data_AF-A0A7C3GUX7-F1
#
_entry.id   AF-A0A7C3GUX7-F1
#
_cell.length_a   1.000
_cell.length_b   1.000
_cell.length_c   1.000
_cell.angle_alpha   90.00
_cell.angle_beta   90.00
_cell.angle_gamma   90.00
#
_symmetry.space_group_name_H-M   'P 1'
#
loop_
_entity.id
_entity.type
_entity.pdbx_description
1 polymer ?
#
loop_
_entity_poly.entity_id
_entity_poly.type
_entity_poly.pdbx_seq_one_letter_code
_entity_poly.pdbx_strand_id
1 'polypeptide(L)'
;MNEKPAWKAAAEEEIRLGLEERARGMEGRARVRARRAAGHILGEYFRRTGIPDPGPNAYERLKVLLAQPDAPAEARRAAHFLTMKVNLDLQLPPGVDLFTETQRLCQSLLGESLDLLPQVPS
;
A
#
# COMPACT_ATOMS: atom_id res chain seq x y z
N MET A 1 -20.88 -7.81 16.20
CA MET A 1 -19.93 -8.11 15.12
C MET A 1 -19.26 -6.79 14.76
N ASN A 2 -17.97 -6.60 15.05
CA ASN A 2 -17.29 -5.39 14.58
C ASN A 2 -17.05 -5.54 13.08
N GLU A 3 -17.77 -4.76 12.29
CA GLU A 3 -17.61 -4.71 10.84
C GLU A 3 -16.21 -4.17 10.51
N LYS A 4 -15.50 -4.86 9.60
CA LYS A 4 -14.18 -4.41 9.14
C LYS A 4 -14.35 -3.10 8.37
N PRO A 5 -13.59 -2.02 8.69
CA PRO A 5 -13.71 -0.76 7.97
C PRO A 5 -13.51 -0.94 6.46
N ALA A 6 -14.29 -0.22 5.64
CA ALA A 6 -14.27 -0.35 4.18
C ALA A 6 -12.88 -0.16 3.56
N TRP A 7 -12.09 0.80 4.07
CA TRP A 7 -10.71 1.02 3.60
C TRP A 7 -9.81 -0.19 3.84
N LYS A 8 -10.01 -0.89 4.96
CA LYS A 8 -9.20 -2.02 5.39
C LYS A 8 -9.51 -3.25 4.56
N ALA A 9 -10.81 -3.53 4.39
CA ALA A 9 -11.27 -4.60 3.50
C ALA A 9 -10.77 -4.41 2.07
N ALA A 10 -10.82 -3.18 1.54
CA ALA A 10 -10.33 -2.88 0.19
C ALA A 10 -8.80 -3.03 0.08
N ALA A 11 -8.04 -2.58 1.09
CA ALA A 11 -6.59 -2.73 1.11
C ALA A 11 -6.17 -4.21 1.13
N GLU A 12 -6.80 -5.02 1.98
CA GLU A 12 -6.52 -6.46 2.09
C GLU A 12 -6.90 -7.21 0.81
N GLU A 13 -8.00 -6.85 0.15
CA GLU A 13 -8.39 -7.45 -1.13
C GLU A 13 -7.37 -7.15 -2.23
N GLU A 14 -6.89 -5.91 -2.33
CA GLU A 14 -5.82 -5.56 -3.27
C GLU A 14 -4.54 -6.38 -2.98
N ILE A 15 -4.17 -6.57 -1.71
CA ILE A 15 -3.04 -7.42 -1.35
C ILE A 15 -3.27 -8.87 -1.77
N ARG A 16 -4.42 -9.44 -1.45
CA ARG A 16 -4.77 -10.83 -1.79
C ARG A 16 -4.66 -11.07 -3.30
N LEU A 17 -5.26 -10.19 -4.10
CA LEU A 17 -5.15 -10.23 -5.56
C LEU A 17 -3.70 -10.06 -6.03
N GLY A 18 -2.93 -9.18 -5.38
CA GLY A 18 -1.51 -9.00 -5.69
C GLY A 18 -0.65 -10.23 -5.45
N LEU A 19 -0.90 -10.95 -4.36
CA LEU A 19 -0.21 -12.21 -4.03
C LEU A 19 -0.56 -13.32 -5.04
N GLU A 20 -1.81 -13.40 -5.50
CA GLU A 20 -2.18 -14.31 -6.58
C GLU A 20 -1.46 -13.98 -7.89
N GLU A 21 -1.39 -12.69 -8.26
CA GLU A 21 -0.66 -12.26 -9.47
C GLU A 21 0.83 -12.62 -9.37
N ARG A 22 1.45 -12.44 -8.20
CA ARG A 22 2.83 -12.86 -7.94
C ARG A 22 3.00 -14.37 -8.08
N ALA A 23 2.08 -15.17 -7.54
CA ALA A 23 2.11 -16.63 -7.68
C ALA A 23 2.02 -17.08 -9.14
N ARG A 24 1.37 -16.29 -10.00
CA ARG A 24 1.29 -16.50 -11.47
C ARG A 24 2.47 -15.90 -12.24
N GLY A 25 3.49 -15.36 -11.56
CA GLY A 25 4.66 -14.72 -12.18
C GLY A 25 4.39 -13.31 -12.74
N MET A 26 3.23 -12.72 -12.46
CA MET A 26 2.83 -11.39 -12.93
C MET A 26 3.28 -10.28 -11.97
N GLU A 27 4.59 -10.20 -11.70
CA GLU A 27 5.16 -9.31 -10.68
C GLU A 27 4.82 -7.83 -10.94
N GLY A 28 4.78 -7.40 -12.20
CA GLY A 28 4.35 -6.04 -12.56
C GLY A 28 2.95 -5.70 -12.07
N ARG A 29 2.00 -6.63 -12.18
CA ARG A 29 0.62 -6.48 -11.70
C ARG A 29 0.54 -6.59 -10.19
N ALA A 30 1.29 -7.50 -9.58
CA ALA A 30 1.42 -7.62 -8.13
C ALA A 30 1.86 -6.28 -7.49
N ARG A 31 2.84 -5.60 -8.08
CA ARG A 31 3.28 -4.27 -7.62
C ARG A 31 2.19 -3.19 -7.75
N VAL A 32 1.42 -3.21 -8.85
CA VAL A 32 0.28 -2.28 -9.01
C VAL A 32 -0.75 -2.51 -7.91
N ARG A 33 -1.03 -3.77 -7.56
CA ARG A 33 -1.93 -4.14 -6.46
C ARG A 33 -1.42 -3.67 -5.10
N ALA A 34 -0.14 -3.88 -4.78
CA ALA A 34 0.47 -3.35 -3.55
C ALA A 34 0.33 -1.82 -3.43
N ARG A 35 0.52 -1.09 -4.54
CA ARG A 35 0.32 0.36 -4.58
C ARG A 35 -1.15 0.75 -4.38
N ARG A 36 -2.10 0.04 -4.98
CA ARG A 36 -3.53 0.30 -4.82
C ARG A 36 -3.98 0.11 -3.36
N ALA A 37 -3.48 -0.94 -2.70
CA ALA A 37 -3.67 -1.13 -1.26
C ALA A 37 -3.16 0.06 -0.44
N ALA A 38 -1.96 0.58 -0.75
CA ALA A 38 -1.44 1.80 -0.14
C ALA A 38 -2.35 3.02 -0.37
N GLY A 39 -3.00 3.11 -1.53
CA GLY A 39 -4.01 4.12 -1.82
C GLY A 39 -5.17 4.11 -0.82
N HIS A 40 -5.71 2.94 -0.46
CA HIS A 40 -6.80 2.83 0.52
C HIS A 40 -6.35 3.25 1.93
N ILE A 41 -5.16 2.82 2.35
CA ILE A 41 -4.56 3.21 3.64
C ILE A 41 -4.40 4.74 3.72
N LEU A 42 -3.86 5.35 2.67
CA LEU A 42 -3.62 6.80 2.63
C LEU A 42 -4.92 7.60 2.61
N GLY A 43 -5.94 7.11 1.91
CA GLY A 43 -7.26 7.74 1.92
C GLY A 43 -7.84 7.80 3.34
N GLU A 44 -7.72 6.71 4.09
CA GLU A 44 -8.15 6.70 5.49
C GLU A 44 -7.28 7.60 6.37
N TYR A 45 -5.96 7.55 6.21
CA TYR A 45 -5.04 8.40 6.96
C TYR A 45 -5.37 9.89 6.75
N PHE A 46 -5.51 10.33 5.49
CA PHE A 46 -5.86 11.71 5.15
C PHE A 46 -7.21 12.11 5.72
N ARG A 47 -8.20 11.21 5.68
CA ARG A 47 -9.50 11.42 6.31
C ARG A 47 -9.39 11.61 7.84
N ARG A 48 -8.56 10.82 8.52
CA ARG A 48 -8.35 10.92 9.98
C ARG A 48 -7.58 12.18 10.38
N THR A 49 -6.66 12.64 9.55
CA THR A 49 -5.78 13.79 9.85
C THR A 49 -6.24 15.11 9.23
N GLY A 50 -7.34 15.11 8.47
CA GLY A 50 -7.86 16.31 7.79
C GLY A 50 -6.98 16.80 6.63
N ILE A 51 -6.10 15.96 6.09
CA ILE A 51 -5.30 16.30 4.91
C ILE A 51 -6.22 16.25 3.68
N PRO A 52 -6.22 17.28 2.81
CA PRO A 52 -6.98 17.25 1.56
C PRO A 52 -6.57 16.06 0.69
N ASP A 53 -7.53 15.22 0.33
CA ASP A 53 -7.30 14.05 -0.50
C ASP A 53 -7.26 14.46 -2.00
N PRO A 54 -6.17 14.20 -2.74
CA PRO A 54 -6.08 14.51 -4.17
C PRO A 54 -6.97 13.59 -5.05
N GLY A 55 -7.67 12.63 -4.44
CA GLY A 55 -8.56 11.69 -5.12
C GLY A 55 -8.08 10.25 -5.01
N PRO A 56 -8.75 9.29 -5.69
CA PRO A 56 -8.54 7.86 -5.48
C PRO A 56 -7.21 7.33 -6.03
N ASN A 57 -6.42 8.16 -6.71
CA ASN A 57 -5.15 7.74 -7.29
C ASN A 57 -4.10 7.53 -6.21
N ALA A 58 -3.74 6.27 -5.97
CA ALA A 58 -2.73 5.88 -4.99
C ALA A 58 -1.38 6.58 -5.19
N TYR A 59 -0.96 6.80 -6.44
CA TYR A 59 0.30 7.48 -6.73
C TYR A 59 0.27 8.96 -6.32
N GLU A 60 -0.86 9.65 -6.56
CA GLU A 60 -1.04 11.04 -6.11
C GLU A 60 -1.06 11.14 -4.58
N ARG A 61 -1.77 10.23 -3.89
CA ARG A 61 -1.76 10.17 -2.43
C ARG A 61 -0.36 9.92 -1.87
N LEU A 62 0.42 9.03 -2.48
CA LEU A 62 1.81 8.78 -2.06
C LEU A 62 2.70 10.02 -2.22
N LYS A 63 2.53 10.79 -3.30
CA LYS A 63 3.24 12.07 -3.48
C LYS A 63 2.85 13.08 -2.41
N VAL A 64 1.56 13.19 -2.07
CA VAL A 64 1.09 14.06 -0.99
C VAL A 64 1.74 13.68 0.33
N LEU A 65 1.80 12.39 0.67
CA LEU A 65 2.48 11.91 1.88
C LEU A 65 3.97 12.26 1.88
N LEU A 66 4.68 12.04 0.76
CA LEU A 66 6.11 12.36 0.65
C LEU A 66 6.40 13.86 0.80
N ALA A 67 5.43 14.71 0.48
CA ALA A 67 5.52 16.15 0.68
C ALA A 67 5.18 16.61 2.10
N GLN A 68 4.69 15.72 2.99
CA GLN A 68 4.38 16.09 4.37
C GLN A 68 5.67 16.12 5.22
N PRO A 69 6.04 17.26 5.83
CA PRO A 69 7.23 17.36 6.67
C PRO A 69 7.13 16.48 7.91
N ASP A 70 5.92 16.32 8.45
CA ASP A 70 5.67 15.59 9.70
C ASP A 70 5.31 14.12 9.50
N ALA A 71 5.38 13.61 8.26
CA ALA A 71 5.14 12.19 8.02
C ALA A 71 6.18 11.31 8.75
N PRO A 72 5.75 10.21 9.41
CA PRO A 72 6.67 9.29 10.06
C PRO A 72 7.77 8.80 9.11
N ALA A 73 8.99 8.63 9.62
CA ALA A 73 10.14 8.25 8.79
C ALA A 73 9.92 6.90 8.08
N GLU A 74 9.34 5.94 8.79
CA GLU A 74 8.94 4.61 8.28
C GLU A 74 7.93 4.74 7.14
N ALA A 75 6.87 5.54 7.31
CA ALA A 75 5.88 5.79 6.28
C ALA A 75 6.47 6.45 5.04
N ARG A 76 7.39 7.42 5.21
CA ARG A 76 8.10 8.05 4.09
C ARG A 76 8.97 7.05 3.33
N ARG A 77 9.70 6.17 4.02
CA ARG A 77 10.51 5.12 3.37
C ARG A 77 9.64 4.15 2.58
N ALA A 78 8.55 3.66 3.16
CA ALA A 78 7.61 2.80 2.46
C ALA A 78 7.00 3.49 1.23
N ALA A 79 6.60 4.76 1.37
CA ALA A 79 6.08 5.55 0.26
C ALA A 79 7.10 5.75 -0.87
N HIS A 80 8.39 5.92 -0.52
CA HIS A 80 9.47 5.99 -1.50
C HIS A 80 9.51 4.71 -2.34
N PHE A 81 9.58 3.53 -1.72
CA PHE A 81 9.59 2.25 -2.45
C PHE A 81 8.32 2.04 -3.30
N LEU A 82 7.14 2.42 -2.79
CA LEU A 82 5.87 2.28 -3.51
C LEU A 82 5.74 3.23 -4.72
N THR A 83 6.48 4.35 -4.72
CA THR A 83 6.53 5.32 -5.83
C THR A 83 7.68 5.11 -6.79
N MET A 84 8.70 4.32 -6.42
CA MET A 84 9.82 4.02 -7.30
C MET A 84 9.31 3.47 -8.63
N LYS A 85 9.61 4.20 -9.71
CA LYS A 85 9.57 3.65 -11.05
C LYS A 85 10.68 2.61 -11.11
N VAL A 86 10.30 1.39 -11.45
CA VAL A 86 11.29 0.37 -11.78
C VAL A 86 12.17 0.89 -12.92
N ASN A 87 13.47 0.62 -12.83
CA ASN A 87 14.45 0.92 -13.87
C ASN A 87 14.10 0.23 -15.20
N LEU A 88 14.87 0.46 -16.27
CA LEU A 88 14.68 -0.18 -17.59
C LEU A 88 14.58 -1.73 -17.50
N ASP A 89 15.14 -2.33 -16.45
CA ASP A 89 15.10 -3.77 -16.18
C ASP A 89 13.90 -4.23 -15.34
N LEU A 90 12.96 -3.33 -15.03
CA LEU A 90 11.75 -3.58 -14.25
C LEU A 90 11.98 -4.14 -12.83
N GLN A 91 13.18 -3.94 -12.26
CA GLN A 91 13.59 -4.53 -10.99
C GLN A 91 13.54 -3.52 -9.84
N LEU A 92 12.96 -3.94 -8.72
CA LEU A 92 13.13 -3.25 -7.44
C LEU A 92 14.55 -3.52 -6.92
N PRO A 93 15.09 -2.71 -5.99
CA PRO A 93 16.30 -3.07 -5.29
C PRO A 93 16.17 -4.50 -4.73
N PRO A 94 17.21 -5.35 -4.82
CA PRO A 94 17.17 -6.70 -4.29
C PRO A 94 16.68 -6.70 -2.83
N GLY A 95 15.67 -7.53 -2.52
CA GLY A 95 15.13 -7.66 -1.16
C GLY A 95 13.99 -6.70 -0.80
N VAL A 96 13.54 -5.81 -1.70
CA VAL A 96 12.35 -4.98 -1.46
C VAL A 96 11.08 -5.73 -1.86
N ASP A 97 10.18 -5.94 -0.89
CA ASP A 97 8.84 -6.47 -1.11
C ASP A 97 7.78 -5.39 -0.86
N LEU A 98 7.05 -4.99 -1.91
CA LEU A 98 6.07 -3.91 -1.79
C LEU A 98 4.85 -4.27 -0.94
N PHE A 99 4.52 -5.55 -0.76
CA PHE A 99 3.45 -5.92 0.18
C PHE A 99 3.88 -5.66 1.63
N THR A 100 5.13 -6.01 1.95
CA THR A 100 5.76 -5.68 3.23
C THR A 100 5.82 -4.16 3.45
N GLU A 101 6.19 -3.37 2.44
CA GLU A 101 6.19 -1.90 2.55
C GLU A 101 4.78 -1.33 2.75
N THR A 102 3.76 -1.86 2.07
CA THR A 102 2.36 -1.47 2.29
C THR A 102 1.90 -1.78 3.71
N GLN A 103 2.31 -2.90 4.30
CA GLN A 103 1.99 -3.21 5.70
C GLN A 103 2.69 -2.25 6.66
N ARG A 104 3.97 -1.95 6.44
CA ARG A 104 4.73 -0.95 7.23
C ARG A 104 4.08 0.42 7.16
N LEU A 105 3.58 0.81 5.99
CA LEU A 105 2.84 2.06 5.78
C LEU A 105 1.57 2.09 6.64
N CYS A 106 0.76 1.03 6.63
CA CYS A 106 -0.46 0.93 7.43
C CYS A 106 -0.17 1.03 8.93
N GLN A 107 0.81 0.25 9.40
CA GLN A 107 1.20 0.23 10.80
C GLN A 107 1.73 1.59 11.26
N SER A 108 2.54 2.25 10.42
CA SER A 108 3.15 3.54 10.76
C SER A 108 2.16 4.70 10.77
N LEU A 109 1.12 4.68 9.93
CA LEU A 109 0.18 5.80 9.79
C LEU A 109 -1.08 5.64 10.61
N LEU A 110 -1.59 4.41 10.71
CA LEU A 110 -2.89 4.13 11.34
C LEU A 110 -2.74 3.34 12.64
N GLY A 111 -1.55 2.80 12.95
CA GLY A 111 -1.35 1.89 14.07
C GLY A 111 -2.02 0.53 13.85
N GLU A 112 -2.41 0.22 12.62
CA GLU A 112 -3.19 -0.97 12.28
C GLU A 112 -2.38 -1.97 11.45
N SER A 113 -2.69 -3.26 11.62
CA SER A 113 -2.17 -4.35 10.80
C SER A 113 -3.24 -4.83 9.80
N LEU A 114 -2.79 -5.26 8.63
CA LEU A 114 -3.62 -5.88 7.59
C LEU A 114 -3.56 -7.40 7.71
N ASP A 115 -4.68 -8.06 7.45
CA ASP A 115 -4.73 -9.52 7.35
C ASP A 115 -4.16 -9.96 6.00
N LEU A 116 -2.89 -10.36 5.99
CA LEU A 116 -2.18 -10.83 4.77
C LEU A 116 -2.34 -12.33 4.52
N LEU A 117 -3.22 -13.01 5.26
CA LEU A 117 -3.36 -14.46 5.16
C LEU A 117 -3.82 -14.85 3.75
N PRO A 118 -3.20 -15.86 3.12
CA PRO A 118 -3.77 -16.46 1.94
C PRO A 118 -5.10 -17.09 2.36
N GLN A 119 -6.22 -16.46 1.99
CA GLN A 119 -7.49 -17.15 2.02
C GLN A 119 -7.40 -18.23 0.94
N VAL A 120 -7.10 -19.46 1.38
CA VAL A 120 -7.19 -20.65 0.54
C VAL A 120 -8.65 -20.71 0.09
N PRO A 121 -8.96 -20.59 -1.21
CA PRO A 121 -10.30 -20.90 -1.67
C PRO A 121 -10.57 -22.37 -1.34
N SER A 122 -11.60 -22.62 -0.54
CA SER A 122 -12.17 -23.97 -0.35
C SER A 122 -12.63 -24.56 -1.68
#